data_AF-A0A5N5H4H0-F1
#
_entry.id   AF-A0A5N5H4H0-F1
#
_cell.length_a   1.000
_cell.length_b   1.000
_cell.length_c   1.000
_cell.angle_alpha   90.00
_cell.angle_beta   90.00
_cell.angle_gamma   90.00
#
_symmetry.space_group_name_H-M   'P 1'
#
loop_
_entity.id
_entity.type
_entity.pdbx_description
1 polymer ?
#
loop_
_entity_poly.entity_id
_entity_poly.type
_entity_poly.pdbx_seq_one_letter_code
_entity_poly.pdbx_strand_id
1 'polypeptide(L)'
;MPIGESMFELKSKQSLIILPLILAVAVSLYLTVNFTQSRPKAISLSGSEEGSAMAANEFGVTVEKNPTQSKLTELGVATWPKWSCGPSKFPWSFSATETMYLLEGKVNVEVDGKEGSFTIGAGDFVVFPKGMKVTWDVIEAVNKHYSLEE
;
A
#
# COMPACT_ATOMS: atom_id res chain seq x y z
N MET A 1 55.33 37.11 -13.63
CA MET A 1 54.92 37.22 -12.20
C MET A 1 53.40 37.42 -12.17
N PRO A 2 52.70 36.86 -11.19
CA PRO A 2 52.15 35.51 -11.34
C PRO A 2 50.68 35.43 -10.86
N ILE A 3 50.18 34.19 -10.78
CA ILE A 3 49.08 33.69 -9.91
C ILE A 3 47.72 34.36 -10.10
N GLY A 4 46.84 33.85 -10.95
CA GLY A 4 46.44 32.44 -11.01
C GLY A 4 45.06 32.28 -10.37
N GLU A 5 44.03 32.74 -11.10
CA GLU A 5 43.02 31.85 -11.70
C GLU A 5 43.00 30.42 -11.11
N SER A 6 42.61 30.24 -9.85
CA SER A 6 42.52 28.89 -9.27
C SER A 6 41.51 28.73 -8.14
N MET A 7 41.07 29.80 -7.48
CA MET A 7 40.29 29.63 -6.25
C MET A 7 38.76 29.61 -6.43
N PHE A 8 38.22 30.16 -7.53
CA PHE A 8 36.77 30.23 -7.75
C PHE A 8 36.22 29.08 -8.61
N GLU A 9 36.99 28.64 -9.60
CA GLU A 9 36.62 27.51 -10.50
C GLU A 9 36.75 26.14 -9.83
N LEU A 10 37.64 25.96 -8.85
CA LEU A 10 37.71 24.69 -8.10
C LEU A 10 36.49 24.49 -7.19
N LYS A 11 35.92 25.56 -6.62
CA LYS A 11 34.82 25.45 -5.65
C LYS A 11 33.48 25.12 -6.31
N SER A 12 33.25 25.64 -7.52
CA SER A 12 32.06 25.34 -8.32
C SER A 12 32.09 23.91 -8.87
N LYS A 13 33.24 23.46 -9.37
CA LYS A 13 33.40 22.10 -9.90
C LYS A 13 33.37 21.04 -8.80
N GLN A 14 33.98 21.29 -7.64
CA GLN A 14 34.00 20.34 -6.53
C GLN A 14 32.59 20.13 -5.94
N SER A 15 31.74 21.16 -5.86
CA SER A 15 30.37 21.03 -5.38
C SER A 15 29.46 20.25 -6.35
N LEU A 16 29.69 20.36 -7.65
CA LEU A 16 28.84 19.73 -8.68
C LEU A 16 29.03 18.21 -8.83
N ILE A 17 30.18 17.66 -8.41
CA ILE A 17 30.47 16.20 -8.44
C ILE A 17 30.11 15.50 -7.12
N ILE A 18 30.01 16.23 -6.00
CA ILE A 18 29.76 15.62 -4.69
C ILE A 18 28.27 15.25 -4.51
N LEU A 19 27.34 15.98 -5.12
CA LEU A 19 25.90 15.70 -5.07
C LEU A 19 25.48 14.34 -5.65
N PRO A 20 25.93 13.91 -6.85
CA PRO A 20 25.59 12.59 -7.36
C PRO A 20 26.29 11.44 -6.62
N LEU A 21 27.48 11.67 -6.06
CA LEU A 21 28.23 10.67 -5.28
C LEU A 21 27.57 10.38 -3.93
N ILE A 22 27.08 11.40 -3.21
CA ILE A 22 26.35 11.19 -1.94
C ILE A 22 25.04 10.42 -2.19
N LEU A 23 24.33 10.70 -3.30
CA LEU A 23 23.10 10.00 -3.65
C LEU A 23 23.34 8.52 -3.99
N ALA A 24 24.42 8.20 -4.71
CA ALA A 24 24.78 6.82 -5.03
C ALA A 24 25.20 6.00 -3.79
N VAL A 25 25.90 6.62 -2.85
CA VAL A 25 26.27 5.99 -1.57
C VAL A 25 25.02 5.77 -0.70
N ALA A 26 24.10 6.73 -0.64
CA ALA A 26 22.83 6.59 0.08
C ALA A 26 21.94 5.48 -0.50
N VAL A 27 21.83 5.36 -1.83
CA VAL A 27 21.07 4.28 -2.49
C VAL A 27 21.72 2.91 -2.25
N SER A 28 23.05 2.82 -2.30
CA SER A 28 23.78 1.57 -2.04
C SER A 28 23.63 1.11 -0.58
N LEU A 29 23.66 2.03 0.38
CA LEU A 29 23.35 1.73 1.79
C LEU A 29 21.88 1.35 1.98
N TYR A 30 20.95 2.03 1.32
CA TYR A 30 19.52 1.71 1.42
C TYR A 30 19.19 0.33 0.84
N LEU A 31 19.79 -0.05 -0.29
CA LEU A 31 19.63 -1.39 -0.88
C LEU A 31 20.27 -2.48 0.00
N THR A 32 21.43 -2.22 0.61
CA THR A 32 22.10 -3.19 1.50
C THR A 32 21.31 -3.39 2.80
N VAL A 33 20.71 -2.33 3.36
CA VAL A 33 19.85 -2.41 4.56
C VAL A 33 18.58 -3.19 4.27
N ASN A 34 17.92 -2.98 3.12
CA ASN A 34 16.73 -3.75 2.76
C ASN A 34 17.06 -5.21 2.39
N PHE A 35 18.25 -5.49 1.84
CA PHE A 35 18.66 -6.85 1.48
C PHE A 35 19.11 -7.69 2.69
N THR A 36 19.63 -7.07 3.75
CA THR A 36 20.14 -7.78 4.94
C THR A 36 19.05 -8.18 5.95
N GLN A 37 17.77 -7.93 5.66
CA GLN A 37 16.65 -8.55 6.39
C GLN A 37 16.28 -9.95 5.85
N SER A 38 17.08 -10.53 4.95
CA SER A 38 16.92 -11.95 4.58
C SER A 38 17.86 -12.83 5.43
N ARG A 39 17.50 -13.06 6.70
CA ARG A 39 18.05 -14.20 7.45
C ARG A 39 17.24 -15.46 7.08
N PRO A 40 17.91 -16.58 6.77
CA PRO A 40 17.23 -17.83 6.40
C PRO A 40 16.53 -18.41 7.63
N LYS A 41 15.20 -18.58 7.55
CA LYS A 41 14.47 -19.43 8.49
C LYS A 41 14.91 -20.87 8.21
N ALA A 42 15.50 -21.48 9.24
CA ALA A 42 16.01 -22.84 9.22
C ALA A 42 14.97 -23.83 8.67
N ILE A 43 15.45 -24.82 7.92
CA ILE A 43 14.72 -26.04 7.60
C ILE A 43 14.20 -26.65 8.91
N SER A 44 12.89 -26.73 9.02
CA SER A 44 12.21 -27.66 9.92
C SER A 44 10.98 -28.14 9.17
N LEU A 45 11.05 -29.39 8.73
CA LEU A 45 9.92 -30.17 8.30
C LEU A 45 8.92 -30.27 9.46
N SER A 46 7.69 -29.87 9.20
CA SER A 46 6.41 -30.29 9.78
C SER A 46 5.54 -29.08 10.08
N GLY A 47 4.30 -29.11 9.59
CA GLY A 47 3.29 -28.10 9.86
C GLY A 47 2.93 -27.28 8.63
N SER A 48 1.85 -27.69 7.97
CA SER A 48 0.96 -26.79 7.25
C SER A 48 0.51 -25.66 8.19
N GLU A 49 1.21 -24.54 8.16
CA GLU A 49 0.81 -23.32 8.87
C GLU A 49 0.16 -22.36 7.87
N GLU A 50 -1.17 -22.39 7.89
CA GLU A 50 -2.03 -21.42 7.24
C GLU A 50 -1.71 -20.03 7.81
N GLY A 51 -1.11 -19.17 6.99
CA GLY A 51 -0.86 -17.78 7.32
C GLY A 51 -2.18 -17.02 7.41
N SER A 52 -2.84 -17.10 8.56
CA SER A 52 -3.95 -16.23 8.94
C SER A 52 -3.38 -14.82 9.14
N ALA A 53 -3.38 -14.02 8.09
CA ALA A 53 -3.26 -12.57 8.22
C ALA A 53 -4.34 -12.09 9.21
N MET A 54 -3.94 -11.31 10.22
CA MET A 54 -4.88 -10.78 11.21
C MET A 54 -5.85 -9.82 10.50
N ALA A 55 -7.06 -10.28 10.21
CA ALA A 55 -8.15 -9.42 9.77
C ALA A 55 -8.48 -8.44 10.90
N ALA A 56 -8.23 -7.15 10.68
CA ALA A 56 -8.57 -6.10 11.61
C ALA A 56 -10.02 -5.67 11.40
N ASN A 57 -10.78 -5.50 12.48
CA ASN A 57 -12.11 -4.93 12.42
C ASN A 57 -12.02 -3.41 12.62
N GLU A 58 -12.01 -2.66 11.52
CA GLU A 58 -11.99 -1.20 11.54
C GLU A 58 -13.42 -0.68 11.40
N PHE A 59 -13.99 -0.12 12.46
CA PHE A 59 -15.32 0.48 12.42
C PHE A 59 -16.44 -0.48 11.94
N GLY A 60 -16.29 -1.79 12.16
CA GLY A 60 -17.25 -2.82 11.72
C GLY A 60 -17.04 -3.28 10.28
N VAL A 61 -15.99 -2.81 9.62
CA VAL A 61 -15.49 -3.30 8.33
C VAL A 61 -14.37 -4.28 8.60
N THR A 62 -14.35 -5.39 7.88
CA THR A 62 -13.24 -6.36 7.98
C THR A 62 -12.16 -5.94 7.00
N VAL A 63 -10.97 -5.61 7.50
CA VAL A 63 -9.81 -5.19 6.71
C VAL A 63 -8.69 -6.19 6.96
N GLU A 64 -8.36 -6.97 5.95
CA GLU A 64 -7.23 -7.88 5.94
C GLU A 64 -6.10 -7.29 5.11
N LYS A 65 -5.02 -6.86 5.78
CA LYS A 65 -3.82 -6.31 5.14
C LYS A 65 -2.98 -7.46 4.59
N ASN A 66 -2.64 -7.42 3.30
CA ASN A 66 -1.78 -8.41 2.63
C ASN A 66 -2.28 -9.86 2.78
N PRO A 67 -3.46 -10.18 2.22
CA PRO A 67 -4.01 -11.55 2.21
C PRO A 67 -3.08 -12.51 1.47
N THR A 68 -3.12 -13.80 1.82
CA THR A 68 -2.31 -14.80 1.11
C THR A 68 -2.80 -14.97 -0.34
N GLN A 69 -1.86 -15.18 -1.26
CA GLN A 69 -2.17 -15.37 -2.68
C GLN A 69 -3.11 -16.57 -2.92
N SER A 70 -3.00 -17.62 -2.10
CA SER A 70 -3.91 -18.78 -2.14
C SER A 70 -5.36 -18.35 -1.90
N LYS A 71 -5.61 -17.57 -0.85
CA LYS A 71 -6.96 -17.07 -0.52
C LYS A 71 -7.54 -16.21 -1.63
N LEU A 72 -6.75 -15.28 -2.20
CA LEU A 72 -7.18 -14.46 -3.34
C LEU A 72 -7.55 -15.31 -4.56
N THR A 73 -6.83 -16.42 -4.78
CA THR A 73 -7.06 -17.35 -5.89
C THR A 73 -8.29 -18.21 -5.64
N GLU A 74 -8.47 -18.72 -4.42
CA GLU A 74 -9.65 -19.51 -4.02
C GLU A 74 -10.94 -18.69 -4.07
N LEU A 75 -10.90 -17.43 -3.64
CA LEU A 75 -12.02 -16.49 -3.77
C LEU A 75 -12.27 -16.05 -5.21
N GLY A 76 -11.34 -16.36 -6.13
CA GLY A 76 -11.44 -15.96 -7.53
C GLY A 76 -11.39 -14.45 -7.73
N VAL A 77 -10.67 -13.70 -6.89
CA VAL A 77 -10.62 -12.22 -6.96
C VAL A 77 -10.26 -11.71 -8.35
N ALA A 78 -9.43 -12.45 -9.09
CA ALA A 78 -9.06 -12.12 -10.46
C ALA A 78 -10.23 -12.15 -11.47
N THR A 79 -11.31 -12.87 -11.18
CA THR A 79 -12.51 -12.97 -12.03
C THR A 79 -13.54 -11.88 -11.72
N TRP A 80 -13.40 -11.22 -10.57
CA TRP A 80 -14.32 -10.17 -10.15
C TRP A 80 -14.24 -8.95 -11.07
N PRO A 81 -15.34 -8.19 -11.23
CA PRO A 81 -15.30 -6.94 -11.98
C PRO A 81 -14.28 -5.98 -11.37
N LYS A 82 -13.57 -5.28 -12.26
CA LYS A 82 -12.62 -4.24 -11.89
C LYS A 82 -13.34 -2.90 -11.83
N TRP A 83 -12.96 -2.10 -10.85
CA TRP A 83 -13.41 -0.73 -10.72
C TRP A 83 -12.20 0.17 -10.49
N SER A 84 -12.21 1.32 -11.17
CA SER A 84 -11.20 2.35 -10.99
C SER A 84 -11.85 3.70 -10.82
N CYS A 85 -11.23 4.53 -9.98
CA CYS A 85 -11.70 5.89 -9.73
C CYS A 85 -10.53 6.80 -9.40
N GLY A 86 -10.59 8.02 -9.92
CA GLY A 86 -9.65 9.06 -9.58
C GLY A 86 -9.86 9.60 -8.16
N PRO A 87 -8.94 10.47 -7.70
CA PRO A 87 -9.08 11.15 -6.42
C PRO A 87 -10.37 11.97 -6.39
N SER A 88 -11.24 11.61 -5.45
CA SER A 88 -12.60 12.14 -5.31
C SER A 88 -13.17 11.79 -3.93
N LYS A 89 -14.09 12.62 -3.44
CA LYS A 89 -14.77 12.42 -2.16
C LYS A 89 -16.27 12.29 -2.39
N PHE A 90 -16.87 11.17 -1.99
CA PHE A 90 -18.30 10.94 -2.18
C PHE A 90 -18.89 10.03 -1.09
N PRO A 91 -20.16 10.26 -0.71
CA PRO A 91 -20.89 9.35 0.17
C PRO A 91 -21.29 8.08 -0.60
N TRP A 92 -21.13 6.93 0.05
CA TRP A 92 -21.49 5.62 -0.48
C TRP A 92 -22.33 4.83 0.53
N SER A 93 -23.27 4.03 0.03
CA SER A 93 -24.14 3.18 0.85
C SER A 93 -24.15 1.77 0.29
N PHE A 94 -23.72 0.80 1.10
CA PHE A 94 -23.67 -0.59 0.70
C PHE A 94 -25.06 -1.23 0.85
N SER A 95 -25.69 -1.57 -0.27
CA SER A 95 -27.02 -2.22 -0.29
C SER A 95 -26.95 -3.74 -0.09
N ALA A 96 -25.76 -4.30 -0.24
CA ALA A 96 -25.43 -5.72 -0.13
C ALA A 96 -24.06 -5.83 0.58
N THR A 97 -23.65 -7.04 0.97
CA THR A 97 -22.29 -7.22 1.48
C THR A 97 -21.33 -7.09 0.30
N GLU A 98 -20.42 -6.12 0.37
CA GLU A 98 -19.45 -5.86 -0.70
C GLU A 98 -18.06 -6.26 -0.23
N THR A 99 -17.50 -7.23 -0.93
CA THR A 99 -16.12 -7.68 -0.73
C THR A 99 -15.26 -7.07 -1.81
N MET A 100 -14.16 -6.44 -1.44
CA MET A 100 -13.26 -5.80 -2.39
C MET A 100 -11.79 -6.06 -2.07
N TYR A 101 -10.99 -6.08 -3.12
CA TYR A 101 -9.55 -6.19 -3.03
C TYR A 101 -8.91 -5.02 -3.76
N LEU A 102 -8.17 -4.19 -3.04
CA LEU A 102 -7.49 -3.03 -3.58
C LEU A 102 -6.18 -3.49 -4.22
N LEU A 103 -6.05 -3.28 -5.52
CA LEU A 103 -4.81 -3.51 -6.26
C LEU A 103 -3.86 -2.33 -6.04
N GLU A 104 -4.39 -1.11 -6.16
CA GLU A 104 -3.63 0.13 -6.14
C GLU A 104 -4.46 1.27 -5.55
N GLY A 105 -3.77 2.32 -5.08
CA GLY A 105 -4.37 3.54 -4.56
C GLY A 105 -4.48 3.61 -3.05
N LYS A 106 -5.13 4.68 -2.57
CA LYS A 106 -5.28 4.99 -1.16
C LYS A 106 -6.61 5.70 -0.92
N VAL A 107 -7.40 5.18 0.00
CA VAL A 107 -8.72 5.69 0.36
C VAL A 107 -8.81 5.84 1.86
N ASN A 108 -9.29 6.99 2.30
CA ASN A 108 -9.75 7.18 3.66
C ASN A 108 -11.26 6.95 3.71
N VAL A 109 -11.69 6.03 4.55
CA VAL A 109 -13.09 5.64 4.70
C VAL A 109 -13.58 6.11 6.05
N GLU A 110 -14.60 6.94 6.04
CA GLU A 110 -15.27 7.43 7.24
C GLU A 110 -16.63 6.74 7.35
N VAL A 111 -16.92 6.09 8.49
CA VAL A 111 -18.17 5.35 8.67
C VAL A 111 -19.21 6.26 9.29
N ASP A 112 -20.37 6.37 8.63
CA ASP A 112 -21.48 7.20 9.12
C ASP A 112 -21.96 6.69 10.49
N GLY A 113 -22.08 7.60 11.45
CA GLY A 113 -22.46 7.29 12.83
C GLY A 113 -21.31 6.80 13.74
N LYS A 114 -20.06 6.82 13.28
CA LYS A 114 -18.88 6.56 14.12
C LYS A 114 -17.91 7.74 14.06
N GLU A 115 -17.34 8.12 15.20
CA GLU A 115 -16.30 9.13 15.26
C GLU A 115 -14.96 8.52 14.85
N GLY A 116 -14.51 8.81 13.63
CA GLY A 116 -13.21 8.39 13.12
C GLY A 116 -13.25 7.97 11.65
N SER A 117 -12.07 7.76 11.10
CA SER A 117 -11.89 7.20 9.77
C SER A 117 -10.71 6.24 9.76
N PHE A 118 -10.68 5.36 8.78
CA PHE A 118 -9.61 4.39 8.59
C PHE A 118 -9.11 4.41 7.15
N THR A 119 -7.86 4.00 6.94
CA THR A 119 -7.23 4.06 5.63
C THR A 119 -7.01 2.66 5.06
N ILE A 120 -7.48 2.48 3.83
CA ILE A 120 -7.25 1.31 3.01
C ILE A 120 -6.41 1.70 1.78
N GLY A 121 -5.64 0.76 1.26
CA GLY A 121 -4.79 0.97 0.11
C GLY A 121 -4.41 -0.33 -0.59
N ALA A 122 -3.43 -0.23 -1.49
CA ALA A 122 -2.93 -1.35 -2.27
C ALA A 122 -2.59 -2.59 -1.42
N GLY A 123 -3.12 -3.75 -1.82
CA GLY A 123 -2.91 -5.03 -1.13
C GLY A 123 -3.91 -5.32 0.00
N ASP A 124 -4.90 -4.45 0.21
CA ASP A 124 -5.90 -4.65 1.26
C ASP A 124 -7.12 -5.38 0.73
N PHE A 125 -7.56 -6.38 1.50
CA PHE A 125 -8.83 -7.08 1.29
C PHE A 125 -9.84 -6.59 2.30
N VAL A 126 -10.94 -6.02 1.82
CA VAL A 126 -11.90 -5.29 2.63
C VAL A 126 -13.30 -5.85 2.41
N VAL A 127 -14.01 -6.14 3.49
CA VAL A 127 -15.41 -6.60 3.46
C VAL A 127 -16.28 -5.60 4.19
N PHE A 128 -17.19 -4.98 3.44
CA PHE A 128 -18.19 -4.05 3.96
C PHE A 128 -19.53 -4.77 4.17
N PRO A 129 -20.10 -4.72 5.39
CA PRO A 129 -21.38 -5.35 5.65
C PRO A 129 -22.54 -4.58 5.00
N LYS A 130 -23.59 -5.32 4.66
CA LYS A 130 -24.86 -4.78 4.14
C LYS A 130 -25.46 -3.72 5.04
N GLY A 131 -25.96 -2.63 4.44
CA GLY A 131 -26.61 -1.53 5.13
C GLY A 131 -25.67 -0.47 5.69
N MET A 132 -24.36 -0.61 5.49
CA MET A 132 -23.38 0.37 5.97
C MET A 132 -23.34 1.61 5.07
N LYS A 133 -23.26 2.78 5.71
CA LYS A 133 -23.06 4.08 5.06
C LYS A 133 -21.66 4.57 5.38
N VAL A 134 -20.94 5.00 4.35
CA VAL A 134 -19.57 5.48 4.49
C VAL A 134 -19.34 6.68 3.59
N THR A 135 -18.38 7.53 3.93
CA THR A 135 -17.82 8.53 3.03
C THR A 135 -16.49 8.01 2.52
N TRP A 136 -16.38 7.86 1.20
CA TRP A 136 -15.13 7.53 0.54
C TRP A 136 -14.39 8.82 0.24
N ASP A 137 -13.17 8.94 0.74
CA ASP A 137 -12.23 10.00 0.40
C ASP A 137 -11.03 9.38 -0.31
N VAL A 138 -11.09 9.36 -1.64
CA VAL A 138 -10.05 8.78 -2.50
C VAL A 138 -8.91 9.80 -2.60
N ILE A 139 -7.81 9.51 -1.91
CA ILE A 139 -6.62 10.37 -1.86
C ILE A 139 -5.76 10.14 -3.10
N GLU A 140 -5.58 8.87 -3.47
CA GLU A 140 -4.83 8.44 -4.65
C GLU A 140 -5.74 7.58 -5.52
N ALA A 141 -5.59 7.67 -6.85
CA ALA A 141 -6.43 6.91 -7.79
C ALA A 141 -6.45 5.42 -7.42
N VAL A 142 -7.67 4.87 -7.29
CA VAL A 142 -7.89 3.50 -6.81
C VAL A 142 -8.12 2.58 -7.98
N ASN A 143 -7.56 1.38 -7.86
CA ASN A 143 -7.91 0.24 -8.68
C ASN A 143 -8.25 -0.93 -7.76
N LYS A 144 -9.46 -1.49 -7.90
CA LYS A 144 -9.93 -2.57 -7.04
C LYS A 144 -10.75 -3.60 -7.81
N HIS A 145 -10.70 -4.83 -7.33
CA HIS A 145 -11.70 -5.86 -7.64
C HIS A 145 -12.81 -5.79 -6.60
N TYR A 146 -14.05 -5.98 -7.01
CA TYR A 146 -15.19 -5.97 -6.09
C TYR A 146 -16.18 -7.10 -6.42
N SER A 147 -16.81 -7.65 -5.39
CA SER A 147 -17.86 -8.66 -5.49
C SER A 147 -19.00 -8.25 -4.57
N LEU A 148 -20.22 -8.38 -5.07
CA LEU A 148 -21.45 -8.09 -4.35
C LEU A 148 -22.13 -9.41 -4.02
N GLU A 149 -22.40 -9.64 -2.73
CA GLU A 149 -23.17 -10.78 -2.24
C GLU A 149 -24.54 -10.28 -1.72
N GLU A 150 -25.62 -10.65 -2.41
CA GLU A 150 -27.01 -10.16 -2.17
C GLU A 150 -27.65 -10.68 -0.87
#